data_AF-A0A657B9D1-F1
#
_entry.id   AF-A0A657B9D1-F1
#
_cell.length_a   1.000
_cell.length_b   1.000
_cell.length_c   1.000
_cell.angle_alpha   90.00
_cell.angle_beta   90.00
_cell.angle_gamma   90.00
#
_symmetry.space_group_name_H-M   'P 1'
#
loop_
_entity.id
_entity.type
_entity.pdbx_description
1 polymer ?
#
loop_
_entity_poly.entity_id
_entity_poly.type
_entity_poly.pdbx_seq_one_letter_code
_entity_poly.pdbx_strand_id
1 'polypeptide(L)'
;MADLKLRRGQIFTSFGPGSIVDFEGVGFAIKDTGCWLKPKKELALERLSQQVQGRELRGIADENDISVPVVYFPTWFHCPRCKQLQRCYKKDVNLDYGHAPKCSNSACKKSDLVPMRFVAFCDNGHLGEINWGRWAHSNTRGVEATCSREDQLEYHAGGAAGGDFDQMYVKCKACNSERNFSDLFSKPLGREIVGAKGQSCTGRQPWFTRSHEPDSCDRPMRCEPRGSTSIYLPKVLSALDISSDTSSSFGAGPTFAAHEIDVTREALQRLKDSGEVDVDIRKKRFESFLLRTANPGNFKNYLSALNFVSKKLMDVRSADEIYQLFLFVENDNEGADLEPAGENGSLQEIDEGVAQRNLLEEELTVFRNGIDVDEDNFNLSFVPIDAEYGSEAQLIFSSIGRVRRLREVRAFIGFKRGKGDRLQSSDLSKFQSWVLANECFGEGIYFELNKDMLSG
;
A
#
# COMPACT_ATOMS: atom_id res chain seq x y z
N MET A 1 -1.87 28.23 14.01
CA MET A 1 -1.15 27.14 13.34
C MET A 1 -2.20 26.22 12.76
N ALA A 2 -2.17 25.99 11.45
CA ALA A 2 -3.07 25.03 10.85
C ALA A 2 -2.47 23.64 11.12
N ASP A 3 -3.01 22.93 12.10
CA ASP A 3 -2.56 21.56 12.38
C ASP A 3 -3.02 20.66 11.23
N LEU A 4 -2.08 20.01 10.54
CA LEU A 4 -2.41 18.96 9.58
C LEU A 4 -3.08 17.81 10.33
N LYS A 5 -4.42 17.74 10.25
CA LYS A 5 -5.20 16.67 10.84
C LYS A 5 -5.29 15.49 9.90
N LEU A 6 -4.62 14.40 10.25
CA LEU A 6 -4.74 13.11 9.56
C LEU A 6 -5.72 12.22 10.31
N ARG A 7 -6.60 11.52 9.58
CA ARG A 7 -7.42 10.47 10.20
C ARG A 7 -6.52 9.29 10.55
N ARG A 8 -6.64 8.75 11.76
CA ARG A 8 -5.83 7.60 12.24
C ARG A 8 -5.76 6.45 11.25
N GLY A 9 -6.89 6.07 10.64
CA GLY A 9 -6.94 5.00 9.64
C GLY A 9 -6.15 5.29 8.36
N GLN A 10 -5.95 6.56 7.99
CA GLN A 10 -5.18 6.92 6.80
C GLN A 10 -3.68 6.66 6.97
N ILE A 11 -3.19 6.54 8.20
CA ILE A 11 -1.78 6.19 8.49
C ILE A 11 -1.46 4.76 8.04
N PHE A 12 -2.47 3.89 7.97
CA PHE A 12 -2.32 2.50 7.53
C PHE A 12 -2.59 2.32 6.04
N THR A 13 -3.00 3.39 5.35
CA THR A 13 -3.34 3.36 3.93
C THR A 13 -2.49 4.37 3.15
N SER A 14 -2.92 5.62 2.99
CA SER A 14 -2.28 6.57 2.07
C SER A 14 -1.21 7.46 2.73
N PHE A 15 -1.27 7.67 4.05
CA PHE A 15 -0.49 8.66 4.78
C PHE A 15 0.32 8.04 5.93
N GLY A 16 0.92 6.89 5.66
CA GLY A 16 1.77 6.18 6.62
C GLY A 16 3.26 6.53 6.55
N PRO A 17 4.07 5.93 7.43
CA PRO A 17 5.52 6.08 7.42
C PRO A 17 6.10 5.78 6.02
N GLY A 18 6.87 6.73 5.48
CA GLY A 18 7.48 6.63 4.16
C GLY A 18 6.64 7.16 2.99
N SER A 19 5.39 7.57 3.22
CA SER A 19 4.57 8.18 2.19
C SER A 19 4.85 9.67 2.01
N ILE A 20 4.25 10.26 0.96
CA ILE A 20 4.23 11.70 0.73
C ILE A 20 2.82 12.22 1.03
N VAL A 21 2.72 13.28 1.83
CA VAL A 21 1.48 13.99 2.13
C VAL A 21 1.59 15.44 1.69
N ASP A 22 0.52 15.94 1.07
CA ASP A 22 0.39 17.37 0.76
C ASP A 22 -0.40 18.09 1.83
N PHE A 23 0.08 19.27 2.21
CA PHE A 23 -0.62 20.18 3.09
C PHE A 23 -0.43 21.62 2.64
N GLU A 24 -1.53 22.36 2.47
CA GLU A 24 -1.55 23.75 1.99
C GLU A 24 -0.68 24.00 0.74
N GLY A 25 -0.67 23.03 -0.19
CA GLY A 25 0.09 23.12 -1.44
C GLY A 25 1.58 22.80 -1.29
N VAL A 26 2.02 22.30 -0.14
CA VAL A 26 3.40 21.89 0.11
C VAL A 26 3.49 20.40 0.43
N GLY A 27 4.48 19.73 -0.17
CA GLY A 27 4.71 18.30 0.00
C GLY A 27 5.64 17.97 1.16
N PHE A 28 5.31 16.91 1.89
CA PHE A 28 6.06 16.39 3.02
C PHE A 28 6.22 14.88 2.91
N ALA A 29 7.41 14.36 3.16
CA ALA A 29 7.60 12.92 3.40
C ALA A 29 7.42 12.62 4.89
N ILE A 30 6.60 11.62 5.19
CA ILE A 30 6.41 11.12 6.56
C ILE A 30 7.61 10.25 6.92
N LYS A 31 8.27 10.54 8.05
CA LYS A 31 9.44 9.76 8.48
C LYS A 31 9.04 8.36 8.91
N ASP A 32 9.97 7.41 8.86
CA ASP A 32 9.77 6.09 9.44
C ASP A 32 9.57 6.16 10.97
N THR A 33 8.98 5.10 11.55
CA THR A 33 8.66 5.01 12.99
C THR A 33 9.89 5.07 13.90
N GLY A 34 11.10 4.88 13.37
CA GLY A 34 12.36 5.13 14.08
C GLY A 34 12.52 6.58 14.55
N CYS A 35 11.78 7.51 13.93
CA CYS A 35 11.72 8.93 14.30
C CYS A 35 10.51 9.30 15.17
N TRP A 36 9.61 8.37 15.47
CA TRP A 36 8.36 8.64 16.17
C TRP A 36 8.52 8.45 17.67
N LEU A 37 7.68 9.13 18.45
CA LEU A 37 7.49 8.75 19.85
C LEU A 37 6.64 7.47 19.90
N LYS A 38 6.93 6.61 20.87
CA LYS A 38 6.16 5.39 21.11
C LYS A 38 4.71 5.76 21.50
N PRO A 39 3.68 5.34 20.74
CA PRO A 39 2.29 5.58 21.10
C PRO A 39 1.91 4.93 22.44
N LYS A 40 0.97 5.53 23.18
CA LYS A 40 0.64 5.07 24.54
C LYS A 40 -0.31 3.87 24.57
N LYS A 41 -1.19 3.72 23.57
CA LYS A 41 -2.20 2.66 23.59
C LYS A 41 -1.57 1.32 23.24
N GLU A 42 -1.58 0.39 24.18
CA GLU A 42 -1.25 -1.00 23.92
C GLU A 42 -2.42 -1.73 23.27
N LEU A 43 -2.14 -2.54 22.25
CA LEU A 43 -3.10 -3.43 21.63
C LEU A 43 -2.64 -4.86 21.86
N ALA A 44 -3.17 -5.53 22.87
CA ALA A 44 -2.84 -6.94 23.11
C ALA A 44 -3.42 -7.81 21.99
N LEU A 45 -2.54 -8.54 21.30
CA LEU A 45 -2.87 -9.64 20.39
C LEU A 45 -1.61 -10.48 20.12
N GLU A 46 -1.43 -11.55 20.87
CA GLU A 46 -0.18 -12.32 20.90
C GLU A 46 0.16 -12.95 19.54
N ARG A 47 -0.83 -13.54 18.86
CA ARG A 47 -0.62 -14.17 17.54
C ARG A 47 -0.09 -13.20 16.49
N LEU A 48 -0.57 -11.95 16.49
CA LEU A 48 -0.08 -10.91 15.59
C LEU A 48 1.30 -10.41 16.03
N SER A 49 1.52 -10.22 17.34
CA SER A 49 2.83 -9.87 17.91
C SER A 49 3.93 -10.85 17.47
N GLN A 50 3.63 -12.15 17.48
CA GLN A 50 4.57 -13.19 17.04
C GLN A 50 4.96 -13.06 15.56
N GLN A 51 4.02 -12.72 14.67
CA GLN A 51 4.31 -12.47 13.25
C GLN A 51 5.14 -11.20 13.02
N VAL A 52 5.18 -10.29 13.98
CA VAL A 52 6.06 -9.11 13.97
C VAL A 52 7.24 -9.23 14.94
N GLN A 53 7.78 -10.44 15.09
CA GLN A 53 9.00 -10.74 15.86
C GLN A 53 8.86 -10.46 17.36
N GLY A 54 7.66 -10.65 17.92
CA GLY A 54 7.36 -10.42 19.33
C GLY A 54 7.35 -8.94 19.73
N ARG A 55 7.24 -8.03 18.75
CA ARG A 55 7.20 -6.58 19.00
C ARG A 55 5.83 -6.17 19.52
N GLU A 56 5.82 -5.21 20.44
CA GLU A 56 4.58 -4.68 21.00
C GLU A 56 3.73 -3.97 19.95
N LEU A 57 2.43 -4.22 19.93
CA LEU A 57 1.49 -3.52 19.04
C LEU A 57 1.02 -2.23 19.72
N ARG A 58 1.33 -1.07 19.13
CA ARG A 58 1.06 0.25 19.73
C ARG A 58 0.17 1.08 18.82
N GLY A 59 -1.00 1.48 19.34
CA GLY A 59 -1.94 2.35 18.66
C GLY A 59 -1.90 3.79 19.16
N ILE A 60 -2.42 4.70 18.32
CA ILE A 60 -2.55 6.12 18.65
C ILE A 60 -3.83 6.31 19.47
N ALA A 61 -3.67 6.65 20.75
CA ALA A 61 -4.78 6.77 21.71
C ALA A 61 -5.77 7.88 21.31
N ASP A 62 -5.25 9.10 21.12
CA ASP A 62 -6.01 10.31 20.82
C ASP A 62 -5.14 11.32 20.03
N GLU A 63 -5.70 12.50 19.72
CA GLU A 63 -5.02 13.54 18.93
C GLU A 63 -3.79 14.17 19.61
N ASN A 64 -3.64 13.99 20.93
CA ASN A 64 -2.54 14.51 21.73
C ASN A 64 -1.51 13.42 22.11
N ASP A 65 -1.71 12.18 21.65
CA ASP A 65 -0.82 11.07 21.97
C ASP A 65 0.57 11.26 21.34
N ILE A 66 0.60 11.44 20.02
CA ILE A 66 1.84 11.67 19.26
C ILE A 66 1.64 12.70 18.15
N SER A 67 2.73 13.37 17.78
CA SER A 67 2.81 14.14 16.53
C SER A 67 3.58 13.33 15.48
N VAL A 68 3.02 13.25 14.27
CA VAL A 68 3.66 12.52 13.16
C VAL A 68 4.82 13.36 12.59
N PRO A 69 6.08 12.90 12.68
CA PRO A 69 7.21 13.66 12.21
C PRO A 69 7.31 13.61 10.67
N VAL A 70 7.55 14.78 10.08
CA VAL A 70 7.68 14.95 8.63
C VAL A 70 8.96 15.70 8.23
N VAL A 71 9.32 15.61 6.95
CA VAL A 71 10.34 16.46 6.30
C VAL A 71 9.77 17.03 5.01
N TYR A 72 10.21 18.23 4.61
CA TYR A 72 9.88 18.75 3.28
C TYR A 72 10.37 17.80 2.20
N PHE A 73 9.48 17.43 1.29
CA PHE A 73 9.82 16.61 0.16
C PHE A 73 8.79 16.78 -0.98
N PRO A 74 9.22 17.10 -2.20
CA PRO A 74 10.60 17.39 -2.61
C PRO A 74 11.16 18.69 -2.00
N THR A 75 12.49 18.84 -2.03
CA THR A 75 13.20 20.07 -1.65
C THR A 75 13.29 21.06 -2.80
N TRP A 76 13.07 20.63 -4.05
CA TRP A 76 12.99 21.52 -5.20
C TRP A 76 11.62 22.17 -5.35
N PHE A 77 11.62 23.48 -5.51
CA PHE A 77 10.44 24.30 -5.76
C PHE A 77 10.66 25.23 -6.95
N HIS A 78 9.60 25.58 -7.66
CA HIS A 78 9.62 26.60 -8.72
C HIS A 78 8.77 27.81 -8.35
N CYS A 79 9.19 28.99 -8.82
CA CYS A 79 8.38 30.20 -8.71
C CYS A 79 7.41 30.29 -9.90
N PRO A 80 6.09 30.43 -9.67
CA PRO A 80 5.13 30.55 -10.77
C PRO A 80 5.31 31.84 -11.59
N ARG A 81 5.93 32.88 -11.01
CA ARG A 81 6.21 34.17 -11.67
C ARG A 81 7.48 34.17 -12.50
N CYS A 82 8.65 33.99 -11.86
CA CYS A 82 9.94 34.07 -12.55
C CYS A 82 10.46 32.73 -13.07
N LYS A 83 9.71 31.62 -12.88
CA LYS A 83 10.06 30.25 -13.32
C LYS A 83 11.30 29.64 -12.67
N GLN A 84 12.06 30.42 -11.89
CA GLN A 84 13.25 29.96 -11.19
C GLN A 84 12.98 28.75 -10.31
N LEU A 85 13.81 27.72 -10.46
CA LEU A 85 13.92 26.59 -9.54
C LEU A 85 14.87 26.95 -8.40
N GLN A 86 14.49 26.57 -7.18
CA GLN A 86 15.33 26.72 -6.01
C GLN A 86 15.11 25.56 -5.04
N ARG A 87 16.16 25.25 -4.28
CA ARG A 87 16.09 24.27 -3.19
C ARG A 87 15.73 24.96 -1.90
N CYS A 88 14.76 24.41 -1.18
CA CYS A 88 14.32 24.90 0.12
C CYS A 88 14.51 23.80 1.16
N TYR A 89 15.29 24.06 2.20
CA TYR A 89 15.49 23.17 3.33
C TYR A 89 14.83 23.73 4.59
N LYS A 90 14.72 22.90 5.64
CA LYS A 90 14.12 23.26 6.94
C LYS A 90 14.64 24.59 7.53
N LYS A 91 15.90 24.96 7.26
CA LYS A 91 16.54 26.20 7.75
C LYS A 91 16.13 27.45 6.95
N ASP A 92 15.63 27.29 5.73
CA ASP A 92 15.30 28.38 4.80
C ASP A 92 13.84 28.83 4.97
N VAL A 93 13.05 28.05 5.72
CA VAL A 93 11.67 28.32 6.11
C VAL A 93 11.65 28.57 7.61
N ASN A 94 11.30 29.80 8.01
CA ASN A 94 10.91 30.09 9.39
C ASN A 94 9.58 29.34 9.62
N LEU A 95 9.68 28.11 10.13
CA LEU A 95 8.58 27.14 10.17
C LEU A 95 7.57 27.48 11.25
N ASP A 96 6.52 28.21 10.85
CA ASP A 96 5.18 27.77 11.19
C ASP A 96 4.80 26.71 10.13
N TYR A 97 4.66 25.44 10.52
CA TYR A 97 4.33 24.35 9.59
C TYR A 97 2.93 24.65 9.01
N GLY A 98 2.89 25.12 7.76
CA GLY A 98 1.65 25.54 7.09
C GLY A 98 1.90 26.40 5.86
N HIS A 99 3.01 27.14 5.78
CA HIS A 99 3.22 28.04 4.64
C HIS A 99 4.22 27.52 3.59
N ALA A 100 3.89 27.79 2.33
CA ALA A 100 4.81 27.58 1.22
C ALA A 100 6.06 28.44 1.36
N PRO A 101 7.26 27.92 1.01
CA PRO A 101 8.48 28.73 0.97
C PRO A 101 8.32 29.89 -0.02
N LYS A 102 9.02 31.00 0.24
CA LYS A 102 8.92 32.21 -0.59
C LYS A 102 10.04 32.30 -1.64
N CYS A 103 9.73 32.91 -2.77
CA CYS A 103 10.71 33.16 -3.83
C CYS A 103 11.85 34.07 -3.34
N SER A 104 13.10 33.66 -3.60
CA SER A 104 14.30 34.45 -3.26
C SER A 104 14.51 35.65 -4.18
N ASN A 105 13.90 35.65 -5.37
CA ASN A 105 13.93 36.79 -6.28
C ASN A 105 13.06 37.94 -5.75
N SER A 106 13.69 39.08 -5.46
CA SER A 106 13.03 40.27 -4.92
C SER A 106 11.95 40.83 -5.84
N ALA A 107 12.10 40.73 -7.16
CA ALA A 107 11.11 41.16 -8.14
C ALA A 107 9.79 40.37 -8.03
N CYS A 108 9.82 39.16 -7.46
CA CYS A 108 8.64 38.34 -7.25
C CYS A 108 7.85 38.71 -5.98
N LYS A 109 8.24 39.76 -5.23
CA LYS A 109 7.53 40.23 -4.03
C LYS A 109 7.24 39.09 -3.03
N LYS A 110 8.20 38.19 -2.80
CA LYS A 110 8.06 37.00 -1.94
C LYS A 110 6.84 36.14 -2.30
N SER A 111 6.62 35.89 -3.59
CA SER A 111 5.57 34.96 -4.04
C SER A 111 5.78 33.57 -3.46
N ASP A 112 4.69 32.87 -3.17
CA ASP A 112 4.73 31.46 -2.81
C ASP A 112 5.33 30.63 -3.93
N LEU A 113 6.17 29.70 -3.53
CA LEU A 113 6.72 28.69 -4.41
C LEU A 113 5.82 27.47 -4.48
N VAL A 114 5.93 26.77 -5.59
CA VAL A 114 5.22 25.52 -5.82
C VAL A 114 6.24 24.37 -5.85
N PRO A 115 6.07 23.29 -5.08
CA PRO A 115 7.00 22.17 -5.09
C PRO A 115 7.06 21.54 -6.49
N MET A 116 8.22 20.98 -6.84
CA MET A 116 8.30 20.12 -8.02
C MET A 116 7.36 18.93 -7.84
N ARG A 117 6.73 18.51 -8.94
CA ARG A 117 5.68 17.48 -8.92
C ARG A 117 6.22 16.06 -9.13
N PHE A 118 7.51 15.93 -9.43
CA PHE A 118 8.11 14.70 -9.91
C PHE A 118 9.21 14.27 -8.97
N VAL A 119 9.17 13.00 -8.58
CA VAL A 119 10.11 12.37 -7.65
C VAL A 119 10.68 11.12 -8.31
N ALA A 120 11.80 10.65 -7.80
CA ALA A 120 12.45 9.45 -8.27
C ALA A 120 12.33 8.34 -7.23
N PHE A 121 12.10 7.10 -7.65
CA PHE A 121 12.04 5.93 -6.77
C PHE A 121 12.64 4.70 -7.47
N CYS A 122 13.03 3.68 -6.72
CA CYS A 122 13.41 2.37 -7.28
C CYS A 122 12.52 1.25 -6.74
N ASP A 123 12.53 0.10 -7.41
CA ASP A 123 11.71 -1.06 -7.03
C ASP A 123 12.16 -1.70 -5.69
N ASN A 124 13.37 -1.38 -5.20
CA ASN A 124 13.82 -1.72 -3.83
C ASN A 124 13.22 -0.81 -2.74
N GLY A 125 12.47 0.24 -3.10
CA GLY A 125 11.74 1.08 -2.15
C GLY A 125 12.42 2.40 -1.74
N HIS A 126 13.59 2.73 -2.29
CA HIS A 126 14.24 4.04 -2.07
C HIS A 126 13.47 5.17 -2.77
N LEU A 127 13.50 6.35 -2.16
CA LEU A 127 12.81 7.55 -2.66
C LEU A 127 13.79 8.74 -2.65
N GLY A 128 13.80 9.50 -3.74
CA GLY A 128 14.70 10.61 -3.93
C GLY A 128 14.17 11.65 -4.90
N GLU A 129 14.99 12.66 -5.16
CA GLU A 129 14.66 13.73 -6.11
C GLU A 129 15.48 13.59 -7.38
N ILE A 130 14.94 14.13 -8.46
CA ILE A 130 15.66 14.30 -9.72
C ILE A 130 16.64 15.46 -9.55
N ASN A 131 17.92 15.26 -9.88
CA ASN A 131 18.83 16.38 -10.02
C ASN A 131 18.49 17.16 -11.30
N TRP A 132 17.64 18.18 -11.16
CA TRP A 132 17.16 18.99 -12.28
C TRP A 132 18.27 19.71 -13.05
N GLY A 133 19.38 20.04 -12.38
CA GLY A 133 20.57 20.60 -13.04
C GLY A 133 21.15 19.59 -14.01
N ARG A 134 21.47 18.39 -13.52
CA ARG A 134 21.99 17.31 -14.37
C ARG A 134 20.99 16.86 -15.43
N TRP A 135 19.69 16.86 -15.13
CA TRP A 135 18.64 16.62 -16.12
C TRP A 135 18.73 17.61 -17.29
N ALA A 136 18.78 18.92 -17.01
CA ALA A 136 18.85 19.94 -18.05
C ALA A 136 20.09 19.83 -18.95
N HIS A 137 21.20 19.28 -18.45
CA HIS A 137 22.47 19.15 -19.17
C HIS A 137 22.71 17.74 -19.75
N SER A 138 21.90 16.76 -19.39
CA SER A 138 22.13 15.35 -19.75
C SER A 138 21.98 15.03 -21.24
N ASN A 139 21.37 15.92 -22.02
CA ASN A 139 21.27 15.79 -23.48
C ASN A 139 22.23 16.73 -24.24
N THR A 140 23.11 17.42 -23.52
CA THR A 140 23.96 18.46 -24.08
C THR A 140 25.37 17.95 -24.38
N ARG A 141 25.95 18.37 -25.51
CA ARG A 141 27.33 18.02 -25.93
C ARG A 141 28.17 19.30 -26.05
N GLY A 142 29.48 19.22 -25.77
CA GLY A 142 30.41 20.35 -25.96
C GLY A 142 30.55 21.26 -24.72
N VAL A 143 30.84 22.56 -24.92
CA VAL A 143 31.16 23.54 -23.84
C VAL A 143 30.04 23.63 -22.79
N GLU A 144 28.80 23.49 -23.22
CA GLU A 144 27.61 23.50 -22.37
C GLU A 144 27.57 22.30 -21.39
N ALA A 145 28.25 21.18 -21.68
CA ALA A 145 28.39 20.03 -20.78
C ALA A 145 29.32 20.29 -19.57
N THR A 146 30.01 21.44 -19.56
CA THR A 146 30.94 21.85 -18.48
C THR A 146 30.42 23.04 -17.66
N CYS A 147 29.11 23.30 -17.70
CA CYS A 147 28.47 24.41 -16.99
C CYS A 147 28.77 24.38 -15.48
N SER A 148 29.48 25.39 -14.98
CA SER A 148 29.80 25.52 -13.55
C SER A 148 28.65 26.10 -12.71
N ARG A 149 27.56 26.52 -13.35
CA ARG A 149 26.38 27.17 -12.75
C ARG A 149 25.11 26.35 -13.01
N GLU A 150 25.19 25.03 -12.78
CA GLU A 150 24.08 24.08 -12.93
C GLU A 150 22.90 24.34 -11.95
N ASP A 151 23.02 25.33 -11.06
CA ASP A 151 22.03 25.76 -10.09
C ASP A 151 21.09 26.87 -10.60
N GLN A 152 21.45 27.59 -11.67
CA GLN A 152 20.64 28.66 -12.25
C GLN A 152 19.55 28.11 -13.19
N LEU A 153 18.55 27.46 -12.59
CA LEU A 153 17.55 26.68 -13.33
C LEU A 153 16.20 27.38 -13.38
N GLU A 154 15.47 27.16 -14.47
CA GLU A 154 14.06 27.50 -14.62
C GLU A 154 13.24 26.28 -15.01
N TYR A 155 12.04 26.19 -14.45
CA TYR A 155 11.03 25.23 -14.86
C TYR A 155 9.91 25.92 -15.63
N HIS A 156 9.69 25.44 -16.85
CA HIS A 156 8.66 25.94 -17.75
C HIS A 156 7.61 24.84 -17.91
N ALA A 157 6.43 25.03 -17.29
CA ALA A 157 5.27 24.20 -17.55
C ALA A 157 4.64 24.68 -18.87
N GLY A 158 4.66 23.87 -19.92
CA GLY A 158 3.98 24.20 -21.17
C GLY A 158 2.49 24.48 -20.97
N GLY A 159 1.93 25.43 -21.72
CA GLY A 159 0.49 25.74 -21.75
C GLY A 159 -0.12 26.33 -20.47
N ALA A 160 -1.35 26.85 -20.59
CA ALA A 160 -2.07 27.50 -19.48
C ALA A 160 -2.65 26.49 -18.44
N ALA A 161 -2.67 25.19 -18.75
CA ALA A 161 -3.29 24.14 -17.94
C ALA A 161 -2.38 22.92 -17.65
N GLY A 162 -1.06 23.05 -17.87
CA GLY A 162 -0.13 21.92 -17.73
C GLY A 162 -0.15 21.00 -18.94
N GLY A 163 0.40 21.49 -20.05
CA GLY A 163 0.49 20.80 -21.34
C GLY A 163 1.31 19.51 -21.31
N ASP A 164 1.37 18.84 -22.46
CA ASP A 164 2.03 17.54 -22.60
C ASP A 164 3.51 17.56 -22.16
N PHE A 165 4.03 16.38 -21.82
CA PHE A 165 5.38 16.23 -21.26
C PHE A 165 6.50 16.76 -22.17
N ASP A 166 6.27 16.88 -23.47
CA ASP A 166 7.18 17.48 -24.45
C ASP A 166 7.25 19.01 -24.37
N GLN A 167 6.23 19.65 -23.80
CA GLN A 167 6.17 21.11 -23.59
C GLN A 167 6.70 21.53 -22.21
N MET A 168 6.84 20.58 -21.27
CA MET A 168 7.44 20.83 -19.97
C MET A 168 8.95 20.64 -20.03
N TYR A 169 9.74 21.61 -19.60
CA TYR A 169 11.20 21.51 -19.61
C TYR A 169 11.87 22.23 -18.45
N VAL A 170 13.09 21.81 -18.15
CA VAL A 170 14.02 22.55 -17.28
C VAL A 170 15.12 23.14 -18.14
N LYS A 171 15.42 24.41 -17.90
CA LYS A 171 16.45 25.19 -18.60
C LYS A 171 17.47 25.76 -17.63
N CYS A 172 18.75 25.68 -17.97
CA CYS A 172 19.81 26.42 -17.31
C CYS A 172 19.96 27.80 -17.95
N LYS A 173 19.79 28.89 -17.19
CA LYS A 173 19.96 30.26 -17.69
C LYS A 173 21.41 30.63 -17.96
N ALA A 174 22.38 29.92 -17.37
CA ALA A 174 23.79 30.25 -17.49
C ALA A 174 24.39 29.81 -18.84
N CYS A 175 24.02 28.62 -19.34
CA CYS A 175 24.53 28.05 -20.59
C CYS A 175 23.45 27.77 -21.64
N ASN A 176 22.18 28.01 -21.33
CA ASN A 176 21.01 27.72 -22.17
C ASN A 176 20.71 26.24 -22.44
N SER A 177 21.41 25.30 -21.80
CA SER A 177 21.05 23.88 -21.86
C SER A 177 19.63 23.66 -21.34
N GLU A 178 18.83 22.88 -22.06
CA GLU A 178 17.47 22.55 -21.68
C GLU A 178 17.11 21.11 -22.07
N ARG A 179 16.23 20.50 -21.27
CA ARG A 179 15.70 19.16 -21.54
C ARG A 179 14.22 19.08 -21.13
N ASN A 180 13.38 18.65 -22.07
CA ASN A 180 11.96 18.42 -21.84
C ASN A 180 11.69 17.11 -21.08
N PHE A 181 10.43 16.80 -20.76
CA PHE A 181 10.06 15.64 -19.94
C PHE A 181 9.61 14.41 -20.74
N SER A 182 9.73 14.40 -22.07
CA SER A 182 9.30 13.26 -22.92
C SER A 182 9.93 11.92 -22.53
N ASP A 183 11.24 11.94 -22.21
CA ASP A 183 11.98 10.75 -21.78
C ASP A 183 11.91 10.49 -20.27
N LEU A 184 11.33 11.42 -19.49
CA LEU A 184 11.43 11.40 -18.04
C LEU A 184 10.69 10.20 -17.43
N PHE A 185 9.54 9.83 -18.03
CA PHE A 185 8.67 8.76 -17.55
C PHE A 185 8.83 7.44 -18.33
N SER A 186 9.34 7.51 -19.56
CA SER A 186 9.42 6.34 -20.45
C SER A 186 10.68 5.51 -20.24
N LYS A 187 11.69 6.04 -19.55
CA LYS A 187 12.99 5.38 -19.34
C LYS A 187 13.45 5.50 -17.89
N PRO A 188 14.23 4.52 -17.39
CA PRO A 188 15.03 4.71 -16.18
C PRO A 188 15.86 6.00 -16.22
N LEU A 189 15.97 6.63 -15.06
CA LEU A 189 16.82 7.80 -14.87
C LEU A 189 18.29 7.37 -14.89
N GLY A 190 19.11 8.11 -15.63
CA GLY A 190 20.56 7.89 -15.65
C GLY A 190 21.19 8.06 -14.29
N ARG A 191 22.24 7.27 -14.00
CA ARG A 191 22.98 7.30 -12.73
C ARG A 191 23.52 8.69 -12.38
N GLU A 192 23.82 9.51 -13.37
CA GLU A 192 24.24 10.89 -13.17
C GLU A 192 23.09 11.75 -12.63
N ILE A 193 21.84 11.50 -13.00
CA ILE A 193 20.69 12.31 -12.58
C ILE A 193 20.29 12.03 -11.13
N VAL A 194 20.40 10.78 -10.67
CA VAL A 194 19.85 10.34 -9.37
C VAL A 194 20.80 9.48 -8.53
N GLY A 195 21.76 8.81 -9.15
CA GLY A 195 22.61 7.83 -8.48
C GLY A 195 23.54 8.43 -7.43
N ALA A 196 23.72 7.70 -6.33
CA ALA A 196 24.90 7.85 -5.50
C ALA A 196 26.14 7.43 -6.31
N LYS A 197 27.35 7.89 -5.91
CA LYS A 197 28.59 7.55 -6.64
C LYS A 197 28.71 6.02 -6.82
N GLY A 198 28.71 5.57 -8.07
CA GLY A 198 28.88 4.16 -8.44
C GLY A 198 27.60 3.31 -8.46
N GLN A 199 26.41 3.90 -8.27
CA GLN A 199 25.14 3.16 -8.18
C GLN A 199 24.07 3.74 -9.11
N SER A 200 23.07 2.94 -9.48
CA SER A 200 21.89 3.37 -10.28
C SER A 200 20.79 3.99 -9.42
N CYS A 201 20.88 3.84 -8.10
CA CYS A 201 19.94 4.33 -7.11
C CYS A 201 20.59 5.36 -6.17
N THR A 202 19.75 6.13 -5.46
CA THR A 202 20.21 6.98 -4.35
C THR A 202 20.67 6.16 -3.15
N GLY A 203 20.12 4.96 -2.95
CA GLY A 203 20.32 4.12 -1.75
C GLY A 203 19.78 4.77 -0.47
N ARG A 204 18.87 5.75 -0.56
CA ARG A 204 18.46 6.58 0.58
C ARG A 204 16.95 6.87 0.59
N GLN A 205 16.47 7.26 1.77
CA GLN A 205 15.15 7.85 1.97
C GLN A 205 15.25 9.37 2.24
N PRO A 206 14.22 10.19 1.94
CA PRO A 206 14.27 11.65 2.10
C PRO A 206 14.52 12.13 3.54
N TRP A 207 14.11 11.35 4.53
CA TRP A 207 14.24 11.70 5.94
C TRP A 207 15.57 11.26 6.57
N PHE A 208 16.41 10.51 5.83
CA PHE A 208 17.73 10.12 6.31
C PHE A 208 18.66 11.32 6.41
N THR A 209 19.26 11.49 7.59
CA THR A 209 20.31 12.49 7.80
C THR A 209 21.55 12.14 7.01
N ARG A 210 22.46 13.10 6.81
CA ARG A 210 23.74 12.87 6.10
C ARG A 210 24.61 11.77 6.70
N SER A 211 24.43 11.46 7.98
CA SER A 211 25.17 10.40 8.67
C SER A 211 24.70 8.99 8.34
N HIS A 212 23.49 8.82 7.79
CA HIS A 212 23.07 7.52 7.27
C HIS A 212 23.84 7.24 5.99
N GLU A 213 24.50 6.08 5.94
CA GLU A 213 25.16 5.62 4.72
C GLU A 213 24.10 5.15 3.71
N PRO A 214 24.28 5.43 2.41
CA PRO A 214 23.40 4.88 1.40
C PRO A 214 23.49 3.36 1.37
N ASP A 215 22.34 2.68 1.28
CA ASP A 215 22.29 1.26 0.98
C ASP A 215 22.95 0.99 -0.38
N SER A 216 23.58 -0.18 -0.53
CA SER A 216 23.98 -0.67 -1.84
C SER A 216 22.76 -1.04 -2.65
N CYS A 217 22.50 -0.34 -3.75
CA CYS A 217 21.31 -0.55 -4.59
C CYS A 217 21.61 -0.28 -6.06
N ASP A 218 21.50 -1.31 -6.88
CA ASP A 218 21.73 -1.29 -8.32
C ASP A 218 20.44 -1.14 -9.14
N ARG A 219 19.27 -1.18 -8.47
CA ARG A 219 17.97 -1.04 -9.14
C ARG A 219 17.86 0.33 -9.81
N PRO A 220 17.37 0.36 -11.06
CA PRO A 220 17.15 1.62 -11.76
C PRO A 220 16.10 2.46 -11.05
N MET A 221 16.36 3.77 -10.97
CA MET A 221 15.38 4.74 -10.50
C MET A 221 14.46 5.15 -11.66
N ARG A 222 13.17 5.32 -11.41
CA ARG A 222 12.18 5.86 -12.36
C ARG A 222 11.54 7.11 -11.80
N CYS A 223 10.99 7.94 -12.67
CA CYS A 223 10.26 9.15 -12.29
C CYS A 223 8.76 8.85 -12.19
N GLU A 224 8.13 9.37 -11.14
CA GLU A 224 6.68 9.35 -10.96
C GLU A 224 6.19 10.71 -10.44
N PRO A 225 4.95 11.12 -10.73
CA PRO A 225 4.31 12.18 -9.97
C PRO A 225 4.29 11.82 -8.48
N ARG A 226 4.56 12.81 -7.61
CA ARG A 226 4.61 12.63 -6.15
C ARG A 226 3.27 12.25 -5.49
N GLY A 227 2.18 12.17 -6.25
CA GLY A 227 0.88 11.66 -5.82
C GLY A 227 0.52 10.30 -6.43
N SER A 228 1.45 9.65 -7.13
CA SER A 228 1.26 8.33 -7.74
C SER A 228 1.10 7.24 -6.68
N THR A 229 0.28 6.23 -6.94
CA THR A 229 0.15 5.06 -6.06
C THR A 229 1.40 4.17 -6.14
N SER A 230 2.10 4.17 -7.27
CA SER A 230 3.35 3.40 -7.48
C SER A 230 4.44 3.75 -6.48
N ILE A 231 4.46 4.99 -5.97
CA ILE A 231 5.52 5.41 -5.05
C ILE A 231 5.23 5.02 -3.62
N TYR A 232 4.05 4.53 -3.24
CA TYR A 232 3.80 4.13 -1.85
C TYR A 232 2.71 3.06 -1.75
N LEU A 233 3.12 1.85 -1.42
CA LEU A 233 2.25 0.70 -1.16
C LEU A 233 2.43 0.28 0.30
N PRO A 234 1.50 0.65 1.20
CA PRO A 234 1.60 0.27 2.62
C PRO A 234 1.49 -1.26 2.76
N LYS A 235 2.28 -1.84 3.67
CA LYS A 235 2.18 -3.25 4.03
C LYS A 235 1.75 -3.39 5.48
N VAL A 236 0.65 -4.11 5.66
CA VAL A 236 -0.08 -4.20 6.92
C VAL A 236 -0.47 -5.65 7.13
N LEU A 237 -0.10 -6.22 8.27
CA LEU A 237 -0.64 -7.51 8.71
C LEU A 237 -1.95 -7.27 9.45
N SER A 238 -2.93 -8.14 9.23
CA SER A 238 -4.22 -8.09 9.93
C SER A 238 -4.51 -9.41 10.63
N ALA A 239 -5.05 -9.31 11.84
CA ALA A 239 -5.46 -10.44 12.64
C ALA A 239 -6.74 -10.11 13.42
N LEU A 240 -7.70 -11.03 13.38
CA LEU A 240 -8.85 -11.06 14.28
C LEU A 240 -8.44 -11.34 15.74
N ASP A 241 -9.11 -10.73 16.71
CA ASP A 241 -8.90 -11.01 18.12
C ASP A 241 -9.74 -12.22 18.54
N ILE A 242 -9.12 -13.38 18.48
CA ILE A 242 -9.71 -14.67 18.85
C ILE A 242 -8.94 -15.17 20.06
N SER A 243 -9.64 -15.57 21.13
CA SER A 243 -9.00 -16.10 22.33
C SER A 243 -8.18 -17.37 22.06
N SER A 244 -7.11 -17.54 22.84
CA SER A 244 -6.33 -18.76 22.85
C SER A 244 -7.10 -19.96 23.41
N ASP A 245 -8.13 -19.74 24.22
CA ASP A 245 -8.96 -20.82 24.76
C ASP A 245 -9.81 -21.44 23.66
N THR A 246 -10.29 -20.62 22.72
CA THR A 246 -10.91 -21.08 21.49
C THR A 246 -9.88 -21.84 20.66
N SER A 247 -8.70 -21.29 20.36
CA SER A 247 -7.72 -22.00 19.50
C SER A 247 -7.11 -23.28 20.09
N SER A 248 -6.90 -23.36 21.42
CA SER A 248 -6.31 -24.52 22.10
C SER A 248 -7.29 -25.66 22.38
N SER A 249 -8.60 -25.37 22.39
CA SER A 249 -9.65 -26.39 22.46
C SER A 249 -9.79 -27.19 21.16
N PHE A 250 -9.14 -26.74 20.09
CA PHE A 250 -9.20 -27.35 18.77
C PHE A 250 -7.82 -27.87 18.40
N GLY A 251 -7.68 -29.20 18.33
CA GLY A 251 -6.42 -29.84 17.94
C GLY A 251 -5.92 -29.33 16.59
N ALA A 252 -4.59 -29.37 16.39
CA ALA A 252 -3.93 -28.92 15.16
C ALA A 252 -4.73 -29.35 13.91
N GLY A 253 -5.34 -28.37 13.24
CA GLY A 253 -6.06 -28.59 12.00
C GLY A 253 -5.12 -29.19 10.94
N PRO A 254 -5.65 -29.93 9.95
CA PRO A 254 -4.82 -30.50 8.90
C PRO A 254 -4.08 -29.38 8.17
N THR A 255 -2.74 -29.45 8.16
CA THR A 255 -1.88 -28.66 7.27
C THR A 255 -2.36 -28.83 5.84
N PHE A 256 -2.71 -27.73 5.17
CA PHE A 256 -3.14 -27.73 3.79
C PHE A 256 -2.06 -28.37 2.90
N ALA A 257 -2.38 -29.52 2.30
CA ALA A 257 -1.52 -30.12 1.29
C ALA A 257 -1.57 -29.27 0.02
N ALA A 258 -0.41 -28.98 -0.56
CA ALA A 258 -0.21 -28.15 -1.76
C ALA A 258 -1.10 -28.51 -2.98
N HIS A 259 -1.75 -29.67 -2.96
CA HIS A 259 -2.59 -30.19 -4.05
C HIS A 259 -3.98 -29.52 -4.14
N GLU A 260 -4.56 -29.02 -3.04
CA GLU A 260 -5.86 -28.34 -3.08
C GLU A 260 -5.79 -26.91 -3.67
N ILE A 261 -4.58 -26.33 -3.73
CA ILE A 261 -4.33 -25.01 -4.31
C ILE A 261 -4.33 -25.06 -5.86
N ASP A 262 -4.00 -26.22 -6.45
CA ASP A 262 -3.89 -26.37 -7.91
C ASP A 262 -5.24 -26.30 -8.64
N VAL A 263 -6.32 -26.82 -8.04
CA VAL A 263 -7.67 -26.83 -8.64
C VAL A 263 -8.22 -25.40 -8.74
N THR A 264 -8.03 -24.61 -7.69
CA THR A 264 -8.46 -23.21 -7.63
C THR A 264 -7.61 -22.33 -8.56
N ARG A 265 -6.31 -22.63 -8.68
CA ARG A 265 -5.36 -21.94 -9.57
C ARG A 265 -5.67 -22.19 -11.05
N GLU A 266 -5.99 -23.41 -11.46
CA GLU A 266 -6.40 -23.72 -12.84
C GLU A 266 -7.74 -23.06 -13.22
N ALA A 267 -8.70 -22.99 -12.29
CA ALA A 267 -9.99 -22.34 -12.52
C ALA A 267 -9.84 -20.82 -12.71
N LEU A 268 -8.97 -20.19 -11.93
CA LEU A 268 -8.67 -18.75 -12.01
C LEU A 268 -7.84 -18.37 -13.24
N GLN A 269 -6.88 -19.21 -13.64
CA GLN A 269 -6.07 -18.98 -14.85
C GLN A 269 -6.94 -18.96 -16.12
N ARG A 270 -7.91 -19.88 -16.22
CA ARG A 270 -8.87 -19.92 -17.34
C ARG A 270 -9.81 -18.71 -17.40
N LEU A 271 -10.04 -18.03 -16.27
CA LEU A 271 -10.81 -16.80 -16.21
C LEU A 271 -9.97 -15.58 -16.63
N LYS A 272 -8.70 -15.51 -16.22
CA LYS A 272 -7.74 -14.46 -16.63
C LYS A 272 -7.50 -14.45 -18.15
N ASP A 273 -7.45 -15.63 -18.78
CA ASP A 273 -7.23 -15.76 -20.23
C ASP A 273 -8.41 -15.23 -21.09
N SER A 274 -9.50 -14.75 -20.48
CA SER A 274 -10.74 -14.40 -21.19
C SER A 274 -11.03 -12.89 -21.39
N GLY A 275 -10.07 -12.01 -21.05
CA GLY A 275 -10.05 -10.57 -21.40
C GLY A 275 -11.03 -9.65 -20.63
N GLU A 276 -10.65 -8.36 -20.52
CA GLU A 276 -11.39 -7.28 -19.82
C GLU A 276 -12.74 -6.94 -20.48
N VAL A 277 -13.88 -7.29 -19.85
CA VAL A 277 -15.21 -6.79 -20.23
C VAL A 277 -16.22 -6.84 -19.07
N ASP A 278 -17.01 -5.77 -18.98
CA ASP A 278 -18.36 -5.51 -18.41
C ASP A 278 -19.01 -6.54 -17.44
N VAL A 279 -19.52 -6.02 -16.31
CA VAL A 279 -20.16 -6.72 -15.19
C VAL A 279 -21.38 -7.54 -15.63
N ASP A 280 -22.18 -7.03 -16.57
CA ASP A 280 -23.38 -7.73 -17.06
C ASP A 280 -23.03 -8.96 -17.91
N ILE A 281 -21.88 -8.94 -18.57
CA ILE A 281 -21.37 -10.07 -19.34
C ILE A 281 -20.76 -11.12 -18.40
N ARG A 282 -20.15 -10.70 -17.28
CA ARG A 282 -19.65 -11.60 -16.23
C ARG A 282 -20.78 -12.31 -15.49
N LYS A 283 -21.88 -11.63 -15.18
CA LYS A 283 -23.09 -12.26 -14.64
C LYS A 283 -23.61 -13.36 -15.56
N LYS A 284 -23.75 -13.06 -16.86
CA LYS A 284 -24.17 -14.05 -17.87
C LYS A 284 -23.16 -15.18 -18.06
N ARG A 285 -21.85 -14.92 -17.93
CA ARG A 285 -20.80 -15.96 -17.99
C ARG A 285 -20.77 -16.82 -16.74
N PHE A 286 -20.99 -16.27 -15.55
CA PHE A 286 -21.11 -17.03 -14.30
C PHE A 286 -22.37 -17.91 -14.33
N GLU A 287 -23.51 -17.35 -14.76
CA GLU A 287 -24.73 -18.12 -15.05
C GLU A 287 -24.47 -19.21 -16.12
N SER A 288 -23.71 -18.91 -17.17
CA SER A 288 -23.33 -19.86 -18.24
C SER A 288 -22.30 -20.91 -17.81
N PHE A 289 -21.44 -20.58 -16.85
CA PHE A 289 -20.47 -21.48 -16.24
C PHE A 289 -21.19 -22.47 -15.34
N LEU A 290 -22.07 -21.99 -14.46
CA LEU A 290 -22.99 -22.81 -13.68
C LEU A 290 -23.85 -23.70 -14.58
N LEU A 291 -24.32 -23.19 -15.73
CA LEU A 291 -25.04 -23.97 -16.75
C LEU A 291 -24.19 -25.08 -17.43
N ARG A 292 -22.86 -24.97 -17.42
CA ARG A 292 -21.93 -25.90 -18.09
C ARG A 292 -21.31 -26.93 -17.14
N THR A 293 -21.10 -26.57 -15.87
CA THR A 293 -20.54 -27.46 -14.85
C THR A 293 -21.61 -28.14 -14.01
N ALA A 294 -22.80 -27.55 -13.85
CA ALA A 294 -23.87 -28.21 -13.11
C ALA A 294 -24.56 -29.29 -13.96
N ASN A 295 -24.63 -30.50 -13.39
CA ASN A 295 -25.41 -31.60 -13.94
C ASN A 295 -26.89 -31.15 -14.12
N PRO A 296 -27.48 -31.24 -15.33
CA PRO A 296 -28.78 -30.62 -15.67
C PRO A 296 -29.98 -31.05 -14.80
N GLY A 297 -29.85 -32.11 -13.98
CA GLY A 297 -30.88 -32.58 -13.06
C GLY A 297 -31.17 -31.67 -11.85
N ASN A 298 -30.23 -30.80 -11.44
CA ASN A 298 -30.38 -29.94 -10.24
C ASN A 298 -30.40 -28.43 -10.56
N PHE A 299 -30.41 -28.05 -11.85
CA PHE A 299 -30.34 -26.65 -12.29
C PHE A 299 -31.45 -25.75 -11.70
N LYS A 300 -32.65 -26.30 -11.54
CA LYS A 300 -33.80 -25.58 -10.97
C LYS A 300 -33.63 -25.30 -9.48
N ASN A 301 -32.96 -26.20 -8.75
CA ASN A 301 -32.66 -26.06 -7.31
C ASN A 301 -31.52 -25.06 -7.08
N TYR A 302 -30.54 -25.04 -7.98
CA TYR A 302 -29.41 -24.11 -7.94
C TYR A 302 -29.84 -22.65 -8.16
N LEU A 303 -30.67 -22.42 -9.19
CA LEU A 303 -31.19 -21.09 -9.51
C LEU A 303 -32.19 -20.60 -8.44
N SER A 304 -32.95 -21.50 -7.82
CA SER A 304 -33.85 -21.14 -6.73
C SER A 304 -33.10 -20.85 -5.42
N ALA A 305 -32.06 -21.61 -5.09
CA ALA A 305 -31.18 -21.36 -3.95
C ALA A 305 -30.43 -20.01 -4.07
N LEU A 306 -29.83 -19.72 -5.23
CA LEU A 306 -29.17 -18.42 -5.48
C LEU A 306 -30.16 -17.24 -5.45
N ASN A 307 -31.34 -17.39 -6.06
CA ASN A 307 -32.37 -16.36 -6.00
C ASN A 307 -32.94 -16.19 -4.58
N PHE A 308 -33.03 -17.26 -3.80
CA PHE A 308 -33.47 -17.21 -2.41
C PHE A 308 -32.45 -16.48 -1.53
N VAL A 309 -31.17 -16.87 -1.62
CA VAL A 309 -30.05 -16.24 -0.91
C VAL A 309 -29.90 -14.78 -1.31
N SER A 310 -29.99 -14.46 -2.61
CA SER A 310 -30.01 -13.08 -3.10
C SER A 310 -31.19 -12.30 -2.51
N LYS A 311 -32.41 -12.84 -2.55
CA LYS A 311 -33.62 -12.16 -2.06
C LYS A 311 -33.63 -11.98 -0.53
N LYS A 312 -32.95 -12.83 0.25
CA LYS A 312 -32.87 -12.76 1.71
C LYS A 312 -31.67 -11.95 2.22
N LEU A 313 -30.53 -11.97 1.54
CA LEU A 313 -29.37 -11.13 1.88
C LEU A 313 -29.59 -9.66 1.49
N MET A 314 -30.52 -9.35 0.58
CA MET A 314 -30.84 -7.96 0.22
C MET A 314 -31.53 -7.13 1.33
N ASP A 315 -31.89 -7.73 2.48
CA ASP A 315 -32.28 -6.97 3.68
C ASP A 315 -31.07 -6.50 4.54
N VAL A 316 -29.84 -6.92 4.21
CA VAL A 316 -28.60 -6.53 4.90
C VAL A 316 -27.57 -6.04 3.88
N ARG A 317 -27.79 -4.81 3.41
CA ARG A 317 -26.92 -3.99 2.53
C ARG A 317 -26.74 -4.49 1.08
N SER A 318 -26.41 -3.52 0.22
CA SER A 318 -26.44 -3.61 -1.24
C SER A 318 -25.46 -4.64 -1.81
N ALA A 319 -25.89 -5.37 -2.84
CA ALA A 319 -25.14 -6.38 -3.57
C ALA A 319 -23.72 -5.96 -4.03
N ASP A 320 -23.45 -4.66 -4.17
CA ASP A 320 -22.12 -4.13 -4.50
C ASP A 320 -21.07 -4.38 -3.39
N GLU A 321 -21.45 -4.40 -2.10
CA GLU A 321 -20.50 -4.58 -1.00
C GLU A 321 -20.02 -6.03 -0.87
N ILE A 322 -20.88 -7.01 -1.17
CA ILE A 322 -20.54 -8.44 -1.15
C ILE A 322 -19.57 -8.78 -2.30
N TYR A 323 -19.71 -8.13 -3.45
CA TYR A 323 -18.84 -8.33 -4.60
C TYR A 323 -17.44 -7.71 -4.41
N GLN A 324 -17.33 -6.59 -3.68
CA GLN A 324 -16.05 -5.99 -3.34
C GLN A 324 -15.22 -6.84 -2.37
N LEU A 325 -15.86 -7.63 -1.51
CA LEU A 325 -15.18 -8.53 -0.58
C LEU A 325 -14.42 -9.66 -1.31
N PHE A 326 -14.94 -10.12 -2.47
CA PHE A 326 -14.32 -11.17 -3.28
C PHE A 326 -13.10 -10.68 -4.08
N LEU A 327 -13.05 -9.40 -4.45
CA LEU A 327 -11.94 -8.83 -5.25
C LEU A 327 -10.68 -8.55 -4.42
N PHE A 328 -10.78 -8.48 -3.09
CA PHE A 328 -9.64 -8.13 -2.23
C PHE A 328 -8.61 -9.27 -2.11
N VAL A 329 -9.02 -10.51 -2.37
CA VAL A 329 -8.15 -11.70 -2.27
C VAL A 329 -7.16 -11.81 -3.45
N GLU A 330 -7.37 -11.08 -4.56
CA GLU A 330 -6.62 -11.27 -5.81
C GLU A 330 -5.31 -10.47 -5.94
N ASN A 331 -5.00 -9.50 -5.08
CA ASN A 331 -3.88 -8.57 -5.34
C ASN A 331 -2.53 -8.89 -4.67
N ASP A 332 -2.43 -9.91 -3.80
CA ASP A 332 -1.21 -10.16 -3.02
C ASP A 332 -0.28 -11.27 -3.55
N ASN A 333 -0.60 -11.89 -4.69
CA ASN A 333 0.09 -13.14 -5.12
C ASN A 333 0.67 -13.13 -6.53
N GLU A 334 1.57 -12.20 -6.87
CA GLU A 334 2.45 -12.38 -8.04
C GLU A 334 3.93 -12.14 -7.71
N GLY A 335 4.68 -13.23 -7.58
CA GLY A 335 6.10 -13.35 -7.92
C GLY A 335 7.14 -13.15 -6.81
N ALA A 336 7.59 -14.23 -6.18
CA ALA A 336 8.85 -14.25 -5.42
C ALA A 336 9.64 -15.53 -5.75
N ASP A 337 10.58 -15.41 -6.68
CA ASP A 337 11.63 -16.41 -6.90
C ASP A 337 12.74 -16.19 -5.85
N LEU A 338 13.08 -17.25 -5.11
CA LEU A 338 14.01 -17.23 -3.98
C LEU A 338 15.46 -17.45 -4.46
N GLU A 339 16.39 -16.55 -4.12
CA GLU A 339 17.84 -16.78 -4.16
C GLU A 339 18.43 -16.85 -2.74
N PRO A 340 19.52 -17.61 -2.52
CA PRO A 340 19.91 -18.03 -1.17
C PRO A 340 20.70 -16.98 -0.38
N ALA A 341 20.54 -17.07 0.94
CA ALA A 341 20.99 -16.15 1.96
C ALA A 341 22.52 -15.98 2.03
N GLY A 342 22.96 -14.72 2.01
CA GLY A 342 24.28 -14.30 2.48
C GLY A 342 24.26 -14.04 3.99
N GLU A 343 25.15 -14.70 4.72
CA GLU A 343 25.37 -14.54 6.15
C GLU A 343 25.79 -13.11 6.50
N ASN A 344 25.07 -12.46 7.43
CA ASN A 344 25.60 -11.54 8.45
C ASN A 344 24.45 -10.96 9.30
N GLY A 345 24.17 -11.57 10.46
CA GLY A 345 23.62 -10.95 11.68
C GLY A 345 22.54 -9.85 11.59
N SER A 346 21.62 -9.90 10.64
CA SER A 346 20.49 -8.97 10.50
C SER A 346 19.20 -9.54 11.08
N LEU A 347 18.36 -8.68 11.65
CA LEU A 347 16.96 -9.00 11.96
C LEU A 347 16.32 -9.62 10.70
N GLN A 348 15.69 -10.79 10.83
CA GLN A 348 15.03 -11.46 9.69
C GLN A 348 14.05 -10.49 9.01
N GLU A 349 14.07 -10.41 7.68
CA GLU A 349 13.01 -9.68 6.97
C GLU A 349 11.67 -10.42 7.20
N ILE A 350 10.61 -9.68 7.52
CA ILE A 350 9.27 -10.25 7.66
C ILE A 350 8.77 -10.59 6.25
N ASP A 351 8.55 -11.87 5.99
CA ASP A 351 7.80 -12.31 4.80
C ASP A 351 6.31 -12.07 5.06
N GLU A 352 5.81 -10.93 4.56
CA GLU A 352 4.41 -10.52 4.66
C GLU A 352 3.44 -11.62 4.23
N GLY A 353 3.74 -12.34 3.14
CA GLY A 353 2.84 -13.34 2.58
C GLY A 353 2.73 -14.57 3.47
N VAL A 354 3.85 -15.02 4.03
CA VAL A 354 3.87 -16.12 5.01
C VAL A 354 3.22 -15.69 6.32
N ALA A 355 3.58 -14.51 6.83
CA ALA A 355 3.05 -13.99 8.09
C ALA A 355 1.53 -13.81 8.06
N GLN A 356 0.99 -13.22 6.99
CA GLN A 356 -0.46 -13.06 6.84
C GLN A 356 -1.16 -14.40 6.67
N ARG A 357 -0.57 -15.35 5.95
CA ARG A 357 -1.15 -16.69 5.75
C ARG A 357 -1.31 -17.44 7.07
N ASN A 358 -0.30 -17.42 7.94
CA ASN A 358 -0.37 -18.06 9.26
C ASN A 358 -1.56 -17.53 10.08
N LEU A 359 -1.76 -16.21 10.07
CA LEU A 359 -2.87 -15.57 10.79
C LEU A 359 -4.24 -15.99 10.23
N LEU A 360 -4.37 -16.08 8.90
CA LEU A 360 -5.60 -16.47 8.22
C LEU A 360 -5.92 -17.96 8.40
N GLU A 361 -4.92 -18.84 8.45
CA GLU A 361 -5.12 -20.28 8.67
C GLU A 361 -5.70 -20.57 10.07
N GLU A 362 -5.20 -19.88 11.09
CA GLU A 362 -5.75 -19.94 12.45
C GLU A 362 -7.20 -19.44 12.49
N GLU A 363 -7.49 -18.29 11.86
CA GLU A 363 -8.84 -17.72 11.78
C GLU A 363 -9.81 -18.67 11.09
N LEU A 364 -9.41 -19.21 9.93
CA LEU A 364 -10.24 -20.11 9.14
C LEU A 364 -10.57 -21.39 9.92
N THR A 365 -9.64 -21.89 10.74
CA THR A 365 -9.88 -23.07 11.59
C THR A 365 -11.05 -22.83 12.55
N VAL A 366 -11.13 -21.64 13.14
CA VAL A 366 -12.20 -21.27 14.07
C VAL A 366 -13.56 -21.25 13.36
N PHE A 367 -13.62 -20.67 12.16
CA PHE A 367 -14.85 -20.65 11.38
C PHE A 367 -15.26 -22.05 10.89
N ARG A 368 -14.30 -22.88 10.47
CA ARG A 368 -14.58 -24.23 9.96
C ARG A 368 -15.10 -25.21 11.02
N ASN A 369 -14.79 -24.97 12.29
CA ASN A 369 -15.27 -25.86 13.36
C ASN A 369 -16.80 -25.77 13.56
N GLY A 370 -17.45 -24.71 13.08
CA GLY A 370 -18.91 -24.58 13.17
C GLY A 370 -19.43 -24.39 14.59
N ILE A 371 -18.57 -23.91 15.51
CA ILE A 371 -18.89 -23.73 16.93
C ILE A 371 -19.14 -22.26 17.21
N ASP A 372 -20.25 -21.98 17.89
CA ASP A 372 -20.58 -20.64 18.37
C ASP A 372 -19.50 -20.13 19.34
N VAL A 373 -19.12 -18.86 19.18
CA VAL A 373 -18.17 -18.18 20.05
C VAL A 373 -18.86 -16.95 20.64
N ASP A 374 -18.79 -16.80 21.96
CA ASP A 374 -19.31 -15.64 22.67
C ASP A 374 -18.23 -15.04 23.58
N GLU A 375 -17.34 -14.28 22.96
CA GLU A 375 -16.26 -13.55 23.61
C GLU A 375 -16.47 -12.04 23.46
N ASP A 376 -15.84 -11.26 24.35
CA ASP A 376 -15.99 -9.80 24.37
C ASP A 376 -15.62 -9.17 23.02
N ASN A 377 -14.57 -9.68 22.38
CA ASN A 377 -14.00 -9.16 21.13
C ASN A 377 -14.37 -10.01 19.89
N PHE A 378 -15.02 -11.16 20.08
CA PHE A 378 -15.43 -12.02 18.98
C PHE A 378 -16.73 -12.77 19.32
N ASN A 379 -17.81 -12.42 18.61
CA ASN A 379 -19.10 -13.07 18.76
C ASN A 379 -19.54 -13.66 17.41
N LEU A 380 -19.56 -14.98 17.32
CA LEU A 380 -19.89 -15.78 16.15
C LEU A 380 -21.01 -16.75 16.51
N SER A 381 -22.09 -16.75 15.74
CA SER A 381 -23.18 -17.72 15.89
C SER A 381 -23.49 -18.39 14.57
N PHE A 382 -23.48 -19.72 14.52
CA PHE A 382 -23.85 -20.49 13.35
C PHE A 382 -25.36 -20.65 13.26
N VAL A 383 -25.85 -20.58 12.03
CA VAL A 383 -27.28 -20.61 11.72
C VAL A 383 -27.66 -21.97 11.16
N PRO A 384 -28.73 -22.62 11.67
CA PRO A 384 -29.31 -23.79 11.02
C PRO A 384 -29.88 -23.41 9.65
N ILE A 385 -29.15 -23.79 8.59
CA ILE A 385 -29.41 -23.33 7.22
C ILE A 385 -30.81 -23.74 6.74
N ASP A 386 -31.24 -24.97 7.02
CA ASP A 386 -32.57 -25.47 6.65
C ASP A 386 -33.69 -24.69 7.35
N ALA A 387 -33.54 -24.45 8.65
CA ALA A 387 -34.57 -23.80 9.44
C ALA A 387 -34.72 -22.31 9.09
N GLU A 388 -33.62 -21.62 8.77
CA GLU A 388 -33.62 -20.17 8.52
C GLU A 388 -33.72 -19.80 7.03
N TYR A 389 -33.08 -20.61 6.17
CA TYR A 389 -32.90 -20.32 4.74
C TYR A 389 -33.45 -21.41 3.81
N GLY A 390 -34.08 -22.45 4.33
CA GLY A 390 -34.64 -23.55 3.53
C GLY A 390 -33.59 -24.56 3.07
N SER A 391 -34.06 -25.75 2.67
CA SER A 391 -33.20 -26.87 2.28
C SER A 391 -32.43 -26.61 0.99
N GLU A 392 -32.89 -25.69 0.14
CA GLU A 392 -32.19 -25.30 -1.08
C GLU A 392 -30.86 -24.60 -0.78
N ALA A 393 -30.77 -23.83 0.30
CA ALA A 393 -29.54 -23.15 0.70
C ALA A 393 -28.45 -24.14 1.16
N GLN A 394 -28.81 -25.31 1.69
CA GLN A 394 -27.87 -26.38 2.06
C GLN A 394 -27.17 -27.02 0.85
N LEU A 395 -27.75 -26.87 -0.36
CA LEU A 395 -27.11 -27.31 -1.60
C LEU A 395 -25.90 -26.43 -1.97
N ILE A 396 -25.87 -25.19 -1.48
CA ILE A 396 -24.81 -24.21 -1.78
C ILE A 396 -23.84 -24.09 -0.60
N PHE A 397 -24.37 -24.00 0.62
CA PHE A 397 -23.58 -23.74 1.82
C PHE A 397 -23.61 -24.93 2.77
N SER A 398 -22.43 -25.34 3.24
CA SER A 398 -22.30 -26.29 4.35
C SER A 398 -22.44 -25.61 5.71
N SER A 399 -22.06 -24.32 5.80
CA SER A 399 -22.10 -23.56 7.03
C SER A 399 -22.33 -22.07 6.78
N ILE A 400 -23.13 -21.43 7.64
CA ILE A 400 -23.35 -19.99 7.65
C ILE A 400 -23.15 -19.49 9.08
N GLY A 401 -22.14 -18.64 9.28
CA GLY A 401 -21.82 -18.01 10.55
C GLY A 401 -22.14 -16.53 10.54
N ARG A 402 -22.88 -16.04 11.54
CA ARG A 402 -23.10 -14.60 11.74
C ARG A 402 -22.13 -14.07 12.78
N VAL A 403 -21.31 -13.10 12.39
CA VAL A 403 -20.35 -12.43 13.28
C VAL A 403 -20.96 -11.10 13.74
N ARG A 404 -21.44 -11.05 14.98
CA ARG A 404 -22.09 -9.83 15.52
C ARG A 404 -21.11 -8.85 16.12
N ARG A 405 -19.90 -9.30 16.44
CA ARG A 405 -18.82 -8.45 16.89
C ARG A 405 -17.50 -9.10 16.53
N LEU A 406 -16.60 -8.30 15.98
CA LEU A 406 -15.27 -8.73 15.63
C LEU A 406 -14.31 -7.58 15.85
N ARG A 407 -13.33 -7.77 16.73
CA ARG A 407 -12.17 -6.91 16.83
C ARG A 407 -11.10 -7.41 15.88
N GLU A 408 -10.61 -6.53 15.04
CA GLU A 408 -9.49 -6.74 14.13
C GLU A 408 -8.36 -5.80 14.55
N VAL A 409 -7.15 -6.33 14.69
CA VAL A 409 -5.94 -5.54 14.92
C VAL A 409 -5.09 -5.59 13.66
N ARG A 410 -4.66 -4.42 13.18
CA ARG A 410 -3.78 -4.32 12.02
C ARG A 410 -2.46 -3.67 12.41
N ALA A 411 -1.35 -4.26 11.97
CA ALA A 411 0.01 -3.82 12.26
C ALA A 411 0.71 -3.34 10.99
N PHE A 412 1.18 -2.09 10.98
CA PHE A 412 1.93 -1.51 9.87
C PHE A 412 3.39 -2.00 9.89
N ILE A 413 3.70 -2.98 9.05
CA ILE A 413 5.03 -3.61 9.01
C ILE A 413 6.02 -2.87 8.10
N GLY A 414 5.52 -2.08 7.15
CA GLY A 414 6.39 -1.37 6.22
C GLY A 414 5.68 -0.88 4.98
N PHE A 415 6.44 -0.68 3.91
CA PHE A 415 5.92 -0.27 2.61
C PHE A 415 6.78 -0.81 1.45
N LYS A 416 6.20 -0.83 0.26
CA LYS A 416 6.86 -1.13 -1.01
C LYS A 416 6.69 0.03 -1.98
N ARG A 417 7.53 0.09 -3.03
CA ARG A 417 7.39 1.04 -4.15
C ARG A 417 7.62 0.32 -5.48
N GLY A 418 6.99 0.80 -6.54
CA GLY A 418 7.08 0.22 -7.87
C GLY A 418 6.56 -1.20 -7.92
N LYS A 419 7.40 -2.09 -8.45
CA LYS A 419 7.14 -3.53 -8.48
C LYS A 419 7.18 -4.19 -7.09
N GLY A 420 7.76 -3.51 -6.10
CA GLY A 420 7.80 -4.01 -4.74
C GLY A 420 8.79 -5.16 -4.53
N ASP A 421 9.95 -5.08 -5.19
CA ASP A 421 11.03 -6.07 -5.12
C ASP A 421 11.54 -6.28 -3.68
N ARG A 422 11.43 -5.25 -2.82
CA ARG A 422 11.83 -5.33 -1.41
C ARG A 422 10.84 -4.62 -0.48
N LEU A 423 10.54 -5.24 0.65
CA LEU A 423 9.82 -4.61 1.75
C LEU A 423 10.75 -3.65 2.50
N GLN A 424 10.35 -2.38 2.59
CA GLN A 424 11.01 -1.40 3.44
C GLN A 424 10.37 -1.44 4.82
N SER A 425 11.15 -1.74 5.87
CA SER A 425 10.66 -1.79 7.25
C SER A 425 10.00 -0.48 7.67
N SER A 426 9.06 -0.54 8.60
CA SER A 426 8.44 0.66 9.17
C SER A 426 9.40 1.50 10.03
N ASP A 427 10.58 1.00 10.38
CA ASP A 427 11.56 1.62 11.30
C ASP A 427 13.00 1.69 10.75
N LEU A 428 13.14 1.89 9.43
CA LEU A 428 14.43 1.90 8.72
C LEU A 428 15.54 2.75 9.37
N SER A 429 15.21 3.90 9.96
CA SER A 429 16.22 4.78 10.55
C SER A 429 16.74 4.28 11.88
N LYS A 430 15.91 3.56 12.63
CA LYS A 430 16.21 3.07 13.97
C LYS A 430 15.17 2.04 14.40
N PHE A 431 15.63 0.81 14.65
CA PHE A 431 14.82 -0.27 15.18
C PHE A 431 13.96 0.17 16.38
N GLN A 432 12.70 -0.26 16.37
CA GLN A 432 11.75 -0.04 17.47
C GLN A 432 11.33 -1.39 18.08
N SER A 433 11.21 -1.45 19.41
CA SER A 433 10.65 -2.63 20.10
C SER A 433 9.12 -2.75 19.96
N TRP A 434 8.51 -1.88 19.16
CA TRP A 434 7.06 -1.77 18.96
C TRP A 434 6.76 -1.58 17.47
N VAL A 435 5.55 -1.95 17.05
CA VAL A 435 5.01 -1.72 15.71
C VAL A 435 3.76 -0.86 15.81
N LEU A 436 3.61 0.10 14.90
CA LEU A 436 2.41 0.92 14.82
C LEU A 436 1.22 0.05 14.42
N ALA A 437 0.16 0.07 15.23
CA ALA A 437 -1.01 -0.75 15.02
C ALA A 437 -2.31 0.03 15.23
N ASN A 438 -3.42 -0.45 14.67
CA ASN A 438 -4.75 0.06 14.96
C ASN A 438 -5.70 -1.10 15.26
N GLU A 439 -6.79 -0.79 15.94
CA GLU A 439 -7.90 -1.72 16.11
C GLU A 439 -9.14 -1.19 15.41
N CYS A 440 -9.88 -2.11 14.82
CA CYS A 440 -11.16 -1.87 14.19
C CYS A 440 -12.16 -2.85 14.81
N PHE A 441 -13.41 -2.40 14.97
CA PHE A 441 -14.52 -3.24 15.38
C PHE A 441 -15.53 -3.30 14.25
N GLY A 442 -16.04 -4.49 13.98
CA GLY A 442 -16.98 -4.71 12.90
C GLY A 442 -17.94 -5.86 13.17
N GLU A 443 -18.75 -6.11 12.16
CA GLU A 443 -19.68 -7.24 12.06
C GLU A 443 -19.41 -7.92 10.71
N GLY A 444 -19.84 -9.17 10.55
CA GLY A 444 -19.58 -9.91 9.33
C GLY A 444 -20.44 -11.15 9.18
N ILE A 445 -20.26 -11.82 8.05
CA ILE A 445 -20.90 -13.10 7.74
C ILE A 445 -19.83 -14.03 7.19
N TYR A 446 -19.80 -15.25 7.71
CA TYR A 446 -19.01 -16.36 7.22
C TYR A 446 -19.89 -17.29 6.38
N PHE A 447 -19.40 -17.68 5.22
CA PHE A 447 -20.02 -18.68 4.37
C PHE A 447 -19.01 -19.79 4.09
N GLU A 448 -19.42 -21.03 4.30
CA GLU A 448 -18.68 -22.19 3.80
C GLU A 448 -19.46 -22.84 2.66
N LEU A 449 -18.81 -23.00 1.50
CA LEU A 449 -19.42 -23.64 0.34
C LEU A 449 -19.44 -25.16 0.50
N ASN A 450 -20.55 -25.77 0.10
CA ASN A 450 -20.70 -27.21 0.09
C ASN A 450 -19.74 -27.84 -0.93
N LYS A 451 -18.80 -28.69 -0.48
CA LYS A 451 -17.78 -29.30 -1.36
C LYS A 451 -18.38 -30.16 -2.46
N ASP A 452 -19.47 -30.87 -2.18
CA ASP A 452 -20.15 -31.73 -3.16
C ASP A 452 -20.69 -30.92 -4.35
N MET A 453 -20.96 -29.64 -4.13
CA MET A 453 -21.36 -28.68 -5.16
C MET A 453 -20.19 -28.31 -6.08
N LEU A 454 -18.96 -28.28 -5.57
CA LEU A 454 -17.76 -27.85 -6.28
C LEU A 454 -17.05 -29.00 -7.01
N SER A 455 -17.22 -30.25 -6.55
CA SER A 455 -16.59 -31.45 -7.12
C SER A 455 -17.37 -32.10 -8.28
N GLY A 456 -18.44 -31.45 -8.75
CA GLY A 456 -19.35 -31.95 -9.79
C GLY A 456 -18.87 -31.73 -11.22
#